data_AF-A0A916S3V6-F1
#
_entry.id   AF-A0A916S3V6-F1
#
_cell.length_a   1.000
_cell.length_b   1.000
_cell.length_c   1.000
_cell.angle_alpha   90.00
_cell.angle_beta   90.00
_cell.angle_gamma   90.00
#
_symmetry.space_group_name_H-M   'P 1'
#
loop_
_entity.id
_entity.type
_entity.pdbx_description
1 polymer ?
#
loop_
_entity_poly.entity_id
_entity_poly.type
_entity_poly.pdbx_seq_one_letter_code
_entity_poly.pdbx_strand_id
1 'polypeptide(L)'
;MILSKKTVTFSIILLLVLLIIGYFTYQSSTKFPKGSQIANVLVEGMNEKEARAMLEEKINMWESNEYIYATSEYDEIMIPKTIFTFQIDDTLEQLKQRTKSWFPLFKKSNMIQPLAIEVNEESEDFRNLPSYINVNETLSNASLIASNLSDNAVELVYSAETQEKYTTVASEAVVIPNGFSYLLIDNMIKQMHDTVLVPNATFSFIGALPEMKENQTEEINFVASQLYRTILQSNILVLERHSQGTIPEYTDPGLDVAINPSVDKDFLIYNPNETAFKLNLERDGSEFIVSLQSTAEVDSLIVHSNIVEEVEPRTIYRYSNDLAYGQSEVIQEGAQGVEVEVYQTVQGKEQLVSKDFYPPEPKIVLLPISSGLLAGDERMTESYEEGQNITDNTQPNEQTSDNRNGNVGVPPPPNGDSIRSITFYDFVMNYCESLVEKVENGLENSGEESGNEACLENLDNNQLQLLRIIWSTYNEDGSEEQQENSEEQDNDDEVEEKEIYVK
;
A
#
# COMPACT_ATOMS: atom_id res chain seq x y z
N MET A 1 90.37 -39.04 -2.62
CA MET A 1 89.85 -38.12 -1.60
C MET A 1 88.64 -38.78 -0.97
N ILE A 2 88.80 -39.41 0.21
CA ILE A 2 87.70 -40.13 0.87
C ILE A 2 86.87 -39.08 1.60
N LEU A 3 85.69 -38.74 1.05
CA LEU A 3 84.73 -37.88 1.74
C LEU A 3 84.41 -38.51 3.10
N SER A 4 84.51 -37.72 4.17
CA SER A 4 84.17 -38.21 5.51
C SER A 4 82.70 -38.65 5.55
N LYS A 5 82.37 -39.68 6.34
CA LYS A 5 80.97 -40.10 6.53
C LYS A 5 80.06 -38.93 6.92
N LYS A 6 80.58 -37.95 7.68
CA LYS A 6 79.87 -36.73 8.09
C LYS A 6 79.50 -35.80 6.93
N THR A 7 80.39 -35.65 5.96
CA THR A 7 80.13 -34.84 4.74
C THR A 7 79.11 -35.50 3.82
N VAL A 8 79.12 -36.83 3.70
CA VAL A 8 78.13 -37.57 2.91
C VAL A 8 76.74 -37.48 3.56
N THR A 9 76.64 -37.65 4.88
CA THR A 9 75.37 -37.50 5.61
C THR A 9 74.80 -36.08 5.52
N PHE A 10 75.66 -35.04 5.59
CA PHE A 10 75.22 -33.66 5.46
C PHE A 10 74.67 -33.36 4.06
N SER A 11 75.33 -33.83 3.00
CA SER A 11 74.85 -33.67 1.62
C SER A 11 73.51 -34.39 1.37
N ILE A 12 73.30 -35.57 1.97
CA ILE A 12 72.03 -36.31 1.86
C ILE A 12 70.90 -35.56 2.60
N ILE A 13 71.16 -35.02 3.79
CA ILE A 13 70.19 -34.21 4.54
C ILE A 13 69.84 -32.94 3.76
N LEU A 14 70.84 -32.24 3.19
CA LEU A 14 70.62 -31.06 2.37
C LEU A 14 69.78 -31.37 1.13
N LEU A 15 70.05 -32.49 0.44
CA LEU A 15 69.26 -32.94 -0.71
C LEU A 15 67.81 -33.26 -0.31
N LEU A 16 67.60 -33.96 0.81
CA LEU A 16 66.26 -34.25 1.35
C LEU A 16 65.52 -32.96 1.70
N VAL A 17 66.18 -32.01 2.35
CA VAL A 17 65.60 -30.70 2.66
C VAL A 17 65.25 -29.94 1.38
N LEU A 18 66.10 -29.96 0.35
CA LEU A 18 65.82 -29.33 -0.95
C LEU A 18 64.67 -30.01 -1.71
N LEU A 19 64.55 -31.34 -1.63
CA LEU A 19 63.43 -32.09 -2.22
C LEU A 19 62.13 -31.81 -1.49
N ILE A 20 62.17 -31.73 -0.15
CA ILE A 20 61.03 -31.36 0.68
C ILE A 20 60.61 -29.93 0.39
N ILE A 21 61.55 -28.97 0.38
CA ILE A 21 61.29 -27.58 0.00
C ILE A 21 60.74 -27.51 -1.42
N GLY A 22 61.31 -28.25 -2.38
CA GLY A 22 60.84 -28.32 -3.77
C GLY A 22 59.43 -28.88 -3.92
N TYR A 23 59.07 -29.89 -3.14
CA TYR A 23 57.72 -30.46 -3.11
C TYR A 23 56.71 -29.48 -2.48
N PHE A 24 57.05 -28.88 -1.34
CA PHE A 24 56.21 -27.89 -0.67
C PHE A 24 56.07 -26.59 -1.49
N THR A 25 57.11 -26.17 -2.22
CA THR A 25 57.05 -25.01 -3.13
C THR A 25 56.19 -25.31 -4.35
N TYR A 26 56.25 -26.54 -4.91
CA TYR A 26 55.39 -26.96 -6.01
C TYR A 26 53.91 -26.94 -5.62
N GLN A 27 53.55 -27.61 -4.52
CA GLN A 27 52.17 -27.64 -4.01
C GLN A 27 51.65 -26.25 -3.62
N SER A 28 52.49 -25.41 -3.02
CA SER A 28 52.12 -24.04 -2.67
C SER A 28 52.00 -23.13 -3.90
N SER A 29 52.71 -23.44 -4.99
CA SER A 29 52.63 -22.68 -6.23
C SER A 29 51.30 -22.87 -6.96
N THR A 30 50.68 -24.04 -6.86
CA THR A 30 49.47 -24.40 -7.61
C THR A 30 48.16 -24.08 -6.89
N LYS A 31 48.20 -23.82 -5.58
CA LYS A 31 47.02 -23.52 -4.75
C LYS A 31 46.89 -22.02 -4.43
N PHE A 32 45.67 -21.55 -4.21
CA PHE A 32 45.42 -20.19 -3.73
C PHE A 32 45.83 -20.03 -2.25
N PRO A 33 46.39 -18.87 -1.88
CA PRO A 33 46.89 -18.63 -0.52
C PRO A 33 45.76 -18.49 0.50
N LYS A 34 46.16 -18.44 1.78
CA LYS A 34 45.25 -18.29 2.91
C LYS A 34 44.38 -17.03 2.77
N GLY A 35 43.10 -17.14 3.08
CA GLY A 35 42.11 -16.06 3.03
C GLY A 35 41.79 -15.54 1.62
N SER A 36 42.20 -16.23 0.56
CA SER A 36 41.78 -15.87 -0.80
C SER A 36 40.29 -16.12 -1.00
N GLN A 37 39.60 -15.09 -1.45
CA GLN A 37 38.18 -15.10 -1.76
C GLN A 37 37.94 -14.58 -3.17
N ILE A 38 37.00 -15.20 -3.87
CA ILE A 38 36.41 -14.67 -5.10
C ILE A 38 34.95 -14.40 -4.81
N ALA A 39 34.48 -13.17 -5.02
CA ALA A 39 33.17 -12.74 -4.53
C ALA A 39 33.04 -13.08 -3.02
N ASN A 40 31.94 -13.70 -2.61
CA ASN A 40 31.72 -14.25 -1.27
C ASN A 40 32.20 -15.71 -1.08
N VAL A 41 33.00 -16.25 -2.00
CA VAL A 41 33.44 -17.66 -2.01
C VAL A 41 34.89 -17.79 -1.56
N LEU A 42 35.13 -18.53 -0.47
CA LEU A 42 36.48 -18.83 0.02
C LEU A 42 37.15 -19.91 -0.84
N VAL A 43 38.21 -19.54 -1.55
CA VAL A 43 38.97 -20.43 -2.47
C VAL A 43 40.35 -20.82 -1.90
N GLU A 44 40.60 -20.53 -0.62
CA GLU A 44 41.83 -20.88 0.08
C GLU A 44 42.21 -22.36 -0.11
N GLY A 45 43.46 -22.62 -0.46
CA GLY A 45 44.00 -23.98 -0.57
C GLY A 45 43.51 -24.77 -1.78
N MET A 46 42.57 -24.20 -2.57
CA MET A 46 42.08 -24.80 -3.81
C MET A 46 43.06 -24.55 -4.95
N ASN A 47 43.14 -25.50 -5.88
CA ASN A 47 43.73 -25.24 -7.19
C ASN A 47 42.68 -24.59 -8.12
N GLU A 48 43.11 -24.13 -9.29
CA GLU A 48 42.24 -23.44 -10.24
C GLU A 48 41.03 -24.26 -10.71
N LYS A 49 41.19 -25.58 -10.90
CA LYS A 49 40.10 -26.46 -11.33
C LYS A 49 39.07 -26.64 -10.22
N GLU A 50 39.53 -26.81 -8.97
CA GLU A 50 38.67 -26.88 -7.78
C GLU A 50 37.92 -25.57 -7.57
N ALA A 51 38.62 -24.43 -7.66
CA ALA A 51 38.02 -23.11 -7.51
C ALA A 51 36.99 -22.84 -8.61
N ARG A 52 37.29 -23.19 -9.88
CA ARG A 52 36.33 -23.08 -10.99
C ARG A 52 35.04 -23.84 -10.71
N ALA A 53 35.13 -25.13 -10.36
CA ALA A 53 33.94 -25.94 -10.10
C ALA A 53 33.10 -25.38 -8.95
N MET A 54 33.75 -24.87 -7.89
CA MET A 54 33.06 -24.24 -6.76
C MET A 54 32.38 -22.93 -7.15
N LEU A 55 33.02 -22.12 -8.01
CA LEU A 55 32.44 -20.87 -8.50
C LEU A 55 31.25 -21.14 -9.41
N GLU A 56 31.35 -22.10 -10.34
CA GLU A 56 30.23 -22.52 -11.19
C GLU A 56 29.02 -22.96 -10.34
N GLU A 57 29.25 -23.77 -9.30
CA GLU A 57 28.19 -24.15 -8.36
C GLU A 57 27.55 -22.93 -7.68
N LYS A 58 28.38 -21.98 -7.19
CA LYS A 58 27.90 -20.81 -6.47
C LYS A 58 27.17 -19.80 -7.35
N ILE A 59 27.62 -19.63 -8.59
CA ILE A 59 26.94 -18.80 -9.60
C ILE A 59 25.57 -19.41 -9.91
N ASN A 60 25.50 -20.71 -10.19
CA ASN A 60 24.22 -21.40 -10.44
C ASN A 60 23.24 -21.27 -9.25
N MET A 61 23.75 -21.33 -8.01
CA MET A 61 22.93 -21.10 -6.83
C MET A 61 22.39 -19.65 -6.79
N TRP A 62 23.23 -18.67 -7.09
CA TRP A 62 22.80 -17.26 -7.10
C TRP A 62 21.81 -16.98 -8.23
N GLU A 63 21.99 -17.59 -9.41
CA GLU A 63 21.10 -17.49 -10.57
C GLU A 63 19.79 -18.28 -10.41
N SER A 64 19.60 -19.04 -9.32
CA SER A 64 18.37 -19.80 -9.10
C SER A 64 17.12 -18.93 -8.90
N ASN A 65 17.31 -17.68 -8.45
CA ASN A 65 16.27 -16.65 -8.47
C ASN A 65 16.39 -15.85 -9.77
N GLU A 66 15.26 -15.58 -10.43
CA GLU A 66 15.25 -14.95 -11.76
C GLU A 66 15.71 -13.48 -11.75
N TYR A 67 15.45 -12.76 -10.66
CA TYR A 67 15.68 -11.31 -10.55
C TYR A 67 16.56 -10.92 -9.35
N ILE A 68 17.24 -9.79 -9.46
CA ILE A 68 17.62 -8.93 -8.33
C ILE A 68 16.73 -7.69 -8.36
N TYR A 69 16.33 -7.19 -7.18
CA TYR A 69 15.48 -6.01 -7.08
C TYR A 69 16.36 -4.77 -6.87
N ALA A 70 16.17 -3.77 -7.71
CA ALA A 70 16.68 -2.43 -7.45
C ALA A 70 15.58 -1.61 -6.80
N THR A 71 15.90 -0.96 -5.68
CA THR A 71 14.93 -0.29 -4.83
C THR A 71 15.42 1.10 -4.49
N SER A 72 14.49 2.04 -4.45
CA SER A 72 14.67 3.37 -3.88
C SER A 72 13.52 3.64 -2.91
N GLU A 73 13.46 4.86 -2.39
CA GLU A 73 12.30 5.36 -1.65
C GLU A 73 11.04 5.49 -2.52
N TYR A 74 11.15 5.55 -3.85
CA TYR A 74 10.03 5.86 -4.74
C TYR A 74 9.69 4.72 -5.72
N ASP A 75 10.62 3.84 -6.04
CA ASP A 75 10.49 2.85 -7.11
C ASP A 75 11.13 1.51 -6.74
N GLU A 76 10.58 0.42 -7.27
CA GLU A 76 11.23 -0.89 -7.31
C GLU A 76 11.27 -1.40 -8.76
N ILE A 77 12.45 -1.80 -9.21
CA ILE A 77 12.69 -2.32 -10.56
C ILE A 77 13.28 -3.72 -10.46
N MET A 78 12.68 -4.66 -11.18
CA MET A 78 13.18 -6.03 -11.31
C MET A 78 14.28 -6.08 -12.38
N ILE A 79 15.44 -6.60 -12.01
CA ILE A 79 16.60 -6.75 -12.90
C ILE A 79 16.83 -8.25 -13.14
N PRO A 80 16.66 -8.76 -14.37
CA PRO A 80 16.91 -10.17 -14.65
C PRO A 80 18.37 -10.51 -14.46
N LYS A 81 18.67 -11.61 -13.76
CA LYS A 81 20.06 -12.05 -13.57
C LYS A 81 20.73 -12.51 -14.86
N THR A 82 19.95 -12.86 -15.88
CA THR A 82 20.42 -13.29 -17.20
C THR A 82 21.21 -12.22 -17.96
N ILE A 83 21.16 -10.95 -17.54
CA ILE A 83 21.96 -9.88 -18.15
C ILE A 83 23.44 -9.97 -17.76
N PHE A 84 23.78 -10.70 -16.70
CA PHE A 84 25.15 -10.83 -16.19
C PHE A 84 25.80 -12.11 -16.75
N THR A 85 26.93 -11.95 -17.43
CA THR A 85 27.76 -13.06 -17.88
C THR A 85 29.04 -13.12 -17.05
N PHE A 86 29.22 -14.19 -16.28
CA PHE A 86 30.35 -14.35 -15.37
C PHE A 86 31.61 -14.90 -16.08
N GLN A 87 32.69 -14.13 -16.04
CA GLN A 87 33.99 -14.47 -16.64
C GLN A 87 34.91 -15.13 -15.58
N ILE A 88 34.65 -16.41 -15.30
CA ILE A 88 35.35 -17.18 -14.26
C ILE A 88 36.86 -17.27 -14.53
N ASP A 89 37.24 -17.52 -15.79
CA ASP A 89 38.62 -17.73 -16.22
C ASP A 89 39.46 -16.48 -15.95
N ASP A 90 38.95 -15.33 -16.39
CA ASP A 90 39.58 -14.04 -16.20
C ASP A 90 39.70 -13.70 -14.71
N THR A 91 38.67 -13.99 -13.92
CA THR A 91 38.68 -13.77 -12.47
C THR A 91 39.76 -14.58 -11.78
N LEU A 92 39.89 -15.88 -12.12
CA LEU A 92 40.91 -16.77 -11.56
C LEU A 92 42.31 -16.30 -11.96
N GLU A 93 42.50 -15.83 -13.20
CA GLU A 93 43.77 -15.26 -13.63
C GLU A 93 44.10 -13.97 -12.87
N GLN A 94 43.16 -13.05 -12.72
CA GLN A 94 43.34 -11.81 -11.96
C GLN A 94 43.74 -12.11 -10.51
N LEU A 95 43.06 -13.05 -9.84
CA LEU A 95 43.42 -13.44 -8.48
C LEU A 95 44.83 -14.05 -8.41
N LYS A 96 45.20 -14.92 -9.36
CA LYS A 96 46.56 -15.48 -9.43
C LYS A 96 47.61 -14.38 -9.60
N GLN A 97 47.36 -13.40 -10.45
CA GLN A 97 48.27 -12.28 -10.67
C GLN A 97 48.40 -11.41 -9.41
N ARG A 98 47.29 -11.08 -8.73
CA ARG A 98 47.27 -10.28 -7.50
C ARG A 98 47.92 -10.99 -6.30
N THR A 99 47.84 -12.32 -6.26
CA THR A 99 48.48 -13.16 -5.22
C THR A 99 49.94 -13.50 -5.51
N LYS A 100 50.43 -13.24 -6.72
CA LYS A 100 51.81 -13.49 -7.15
C LYS A 100 52.81 -12.74 -6.25
N SER A 101 53.91 -13.40 -5.95
CA SER A 101 55.01 -12.86 -5.16
C SER A 101 56.35 -13.23 -5.80
N TRP A 102 57.41 -12.51 -5.42
CA TRP A 102 58.77 -12.75 -5.91
C TRP A 102 59.32 -14.13 -5.49
N PHE A 103 58.75 -14.74 -4.45
CA PHE A 103 59.06 -16.10 -4.03
C PHE A 103 57.77 -16.91 -3.80
N PRO A 104 57.65 -18.17 -4.26
CA PRO A 104 56.40 -18.95 -4.23
C PRO A 104 55.81 -19.20 -2.83
N LEU A 105 56.64 -19.23 -1.78
CA LEU A 105 56.18 -19.40 -0.39
C LEU A 105 55.66 -18.12 0.26
N PHE A 106 55.85 -16.95 -0.36
CA PHE A 106 55.45 -15.64 0.17
C PHE A 106 54.29 -15.02 -0.64
N LYS A 107 53.36 -15.84 -1.13
CA LYS A 107 52.13 -15.35 -1.78
C LYS A 107 51.35 -14.41 -0.83
N LYS A 108 50.74 -13.37 -1.41
CA LYS A 108 49.93 -12.43 -0.63
C LYS A 108 48.64 -13.14 -0.19
N SER A 109 48.33 -13.08 1.10
CA SER A 109 47.15 -13.70 1.73
C SER A 109 46.00 -12.69 1.88
N ASN A 110 44.80 -13.16 2.20
CA ASN A 110 43.58 -12.37 2.44
C ASN A 110 43.20 -11.47 1.24
N MET A 111 43.31 -12.02 0.03
CA MET A 111 42.96 -11.31 -1.20
C MET A 111 41.51 -11.57 -1.56
N ILE A 112 40.72 -10.50 -1.63
CA ILE A 112 39.33 -10.52 -2.08
C ILE A 112 39.28 -9.99 -3.53
N GLN A 113 38.65 -10.75 -4.41
CA GLN A 113 38.54 -10.47 -5.84
C GLN A 113 37.08 -10.62 -6.27
N PRO A 114 36.38 -9.54 -6.69
CA PRO A 114 35.07 -9.69 -7.31
C PRO A 114 35.15 -10.51 -8.59
N LEU A 115 34.04 -11.17 -8.96
CA LEU A 115 33.90 -11.80 -10.26
C LEU A 115 33.95 -10.74 -11.37
N ALA A 116 34.74 -11.00 -12.40
CA ALA A 116 34.63 -10.28 -13.65
C ALA A 116 33.30 -10.65 -14.30
N ILE A 117 32.54 -9.63 -14.70
CA ILE A 117 31.23 -9.78 -15.32
C ILE A 117 31.16 -8.93 -16.58
N GLU A 118 30.48 -9.45 -17.60
CA GLU A 118 30.01 -8.68 -18.74
C GLU A 118 28.50 -8.46 -18.59
N VAL A 119 28.04 -7.26 -18.88
CA VAL A 119 26.65 -6.87 -18.68
C VAL A 119 26.03 -6.58 -20.04
N ASN A 120 24.89 -7.18 -20.32
CA ASN A 120 24.11 -6.86 -21.50
C ASN A 120 23.29 -5.58 -21.27
N GLU A 121 23.88 -4.42 -21.56
CA GLU A 121 23.24 -3.10 -21.40
C GLU A 121 22.04 -2.89 -22.35
N GLU A 122 21.84 -3.76 -23.35
CA GLU A 122 20.78 -3.66 -24.35
C GLU A 122 19.49 -4.40 -23.97
N SER A 123 19.37 -4.94 -22.75
CA SER A 123 18.16 -5.62 -22.31
C SER A 123 16.95 -4.68 -22.33
N GLU A 124 15.80 -5.19 -22.76
CA GLU A 124 14.54 -4.41 -22.85
C GLU A 124 14.15 -3.79 -21.50
N ASP A 125 14.42 -4.48 -20.40
CA ASP A 125 14.13 -4.00 -19.04
C ASP A 125 14.87 -2.70 -18.70
N PHE A 126 16.12 -2.54 -19.14
CA PHE A 126 16.90 -1.31 -18.91
C PHE A 126 16.64 -0.22 -19.95
N ARG A 127 16.33 -0.59 -21.19
CA ARG A 127 16.03 0.37 -22.27
C ARG A 127 14.71 1.10 -22.05
N ASN A 128 13.77 0.45 -21.38
CA ASN A 128 12.45 0.98 -21.09
C ASN A 128 12.35 1.56 -19.68
N LEU A 129 13.46 1.67 -18.93
CA LEU A 129 13.40 2.33 -17.64
C LEU A 129 12.96 3.78 -17.80
N PRO A 130 12.18 4.28 -16.83
CA PRO A 130 11.75 5.65 -16.86
C PRO A 130 12.95 6.60 -16.98
N SER A 131 12.79 7.68 -17.76
CA SER A 131 13.87 8.62 -18.07
C SER A 131 14.47 9.30 -16.84
N TYR A 132 13.82 9.20 -15.68
CA TYR A 132 14.28 9.74 -14.40
C TYR A 132 15.27 8.83 -13.66
N ILE A 133 15.45 7.59 -14.11
CA ILE A 133 16.44 6.66 -13.55
C ILE A 133 17.76 6.82 -14.29
N ASN A 134 18.84 6.94 -13.51
CA ASN A 134 20.19 6.83 -14.01
C ASN A 134 20.51 5.35 -14.26
N VAL A 135 20.21 4.90 -15.48
CA VAL A 135 20.42 3.52 -15.93
C VAL A 135 21.86 3.07 -15.71
N ASN A 136 22.85 3.89 -16.08
CA ASN A 136 24.25 3.52 -15.99
C ASN A 136 24.70 3.32 -14.54
N GLU A 137 24.29 4.20 -13.63
CA GLU A 137 24.68 4.13 -12.22
C GLU A 137 23.94 3.00 -11.49
N THR A 138 22.64 2.84 -11.77
CA THR A 138 21.85 1.70 -11.26
C THR A 138 22.42 0.37 -11.74
N LEU A 139 22.80 0.27 -13.02
CA LEU A 139 23.42 -0.93 -13.59
C LEU A 139 24.82 -1.18 -12.99
N SER A 140 25.57 -0.12 -12.69
CA SER A 140 26.84 -0.21 -11.97
C SER A 140 26.64 -0.77 -10.55
N ASN A 141 25.61 -0.32 -9.83
CA ASN A 141 25.25 -0.85 -8.52
C ASN A 141 24.83 -2.32 -8.61
N ALA A 142 24.02 -2.67 -9.61
CA ALA A 142 23.60 -4.04 -9.88
C ALA A 142 24.80 -4.95 -10.18
N SER A 143 25.76 -4.44 -10.97
CA SER A 143 27.02 -5.11 -11.29
C SER A 143 27.87 -5.37 -10.05
N LEU A 144 27.87 -4.46 -9.07
CA LEU A 144 28.57 -4.64 -7.81
C LEU A 144 27.94 -5.77 -6.98
N ILE A 145 26.61 -5.86 -6.93
CA ILE A 145 25.89 -6.94 -6.25
C ILE A 145 26.17 -8.29 -6.94
N ALA A 146 26.04 -8.35 -8.26
CA ALA A 146 26.27 -9.56 -9.05
C ALA A 146 27.73 -10.06 -8.95
N SER A 147 28.71 -9.17 -9.13
CA SER A 147 30.13 -9.52 -9.05
C SER A 147 30.57 -10.05 -7.68
N ASN A 148 29.81 -9.78 -6.62
CA ASN A 148 30.04 -10.30 -5.28
C ASN A 148 29.13 -11.49 -4.92
N LEU A 149 28.22 -11.93 -5.82
CA LEU A 149 27.18 -12.92 -5.53
C LEU A 149 26.44 -12.58 -4.23
N SER A 150 26.05 -11.30 -4.11
CA SER A 150 25.32 -10.81 -2.94
C SER A 150 23.81 -10.94 -3.15
N ASP A 151 23.08 -11.14 -2.05
CA ASP A 151 21.62 -11.18 -2.02
C ASP A 151 20.99 -9.84 -1.59
N ASN A 152 21.80 -8.78 -1.47
CA ASN A 152 21.31 -7.45 -1.11
C ASN A 152 20.52 -6.82 -2.27
N ALA A 153 19.55 -5.97 -1.94
CA ALA A 153 18.88 -5.11 -2.92
C ALA A 153 19.89 -4.15 -3.58
N VAL A 154 19.65 -3.84 -4.85
CA VAL A 154 20.40 -2.84 -5.61
C VAL A 154 19.85 -1.46 -5.26
N GLU A 155 20.71 -0.48 -5.03
CA GLU A 155 20.26 0.91 -4.87
C GLU A 155 19.89 1.50 -6.23
N LEU A 156 18.63 1.90 -6.40
CA LEU A 156 18.15 2.65 -7.57
C LEU A 156 18.64 4.09 -7.50
N VAL A 157 19.24 4.58 -8.58
CA VAL A 157 19.81 5.93 -8.63
C VAL A 157 19.05 6.80 -9.63
N TYR A 158 18.60 7.97 -9.19
CA TYR A 158 17.94 8.96 -10.03
C TYR A 158 18.94 9.75 -10.87
N SER A 159 18.51 10.19 -12.06
CA SER A 159 19.31 11.12 -12.86
C SER A 159 19.39 12.50 -12.19
N ALA A 160 20.55 13.16 -12.28
CA ALA A 160 20.76 14.47 -11.65
C ALA A 160 19.80 15.56 -12.18
N GLU A 161 19.33 15.43 -13.42
CA GLU A 161 18.36 16.35 -14.02
C GLU A 161 16.93 16.16 -13.49
N THR A 162 16.60 15.01 -12.91
CA THR A 162 15.23 14.70 -12.47
C THR A 162 14.92 15.04 -11.03
N GLN A 163 15.93 15.23 -10.17
CA GLN A 163 15.71 15.91 -8.89
C GLN A 163 15.25 17.38 -9.09
N GLU A 164 15.59 17.99 -10.23
CA GLU A 164 15.12 19.32 -10.64
C GLU A 164 13.80 19.29 -11.45
N LYS A 165 13.23 18.11 -11.75
CA LYS A 165 12.06 17.95 -12.65
C LYS A 165 10.76 17.56 -11.95
N TYR A 166 10.74 17.45 -10.62
CA TYR A 166 9.45 17.36 -9.91
C TYR A 166 8.64 18.63 -10.19
N THR A 167 7.53 18.47 -10.89
CA THR A 167 6.60 19.56 -11.17
C THR A 167 5.37 19.41 -10.29
N THR A 168 4.85 20.53 -9.78
CA THR A 168 3.59 20.53 -9.05
C THR A 168 2.46 20.23 -10.01
N VAL A 169 1.79 19.10 -9.82
CA VAL A 169 0.67 18.63 -10.65
C VAL A 169 -0.69 18.93 -10.03
N ALA A 170 -0.74 19.09 -8.71
CA ALA A 170 -1.92 19.56 -7.97
C ALA A 170 -1.47 20.41 -6.79
N SER A 171 -2.26 21.44 -6.45
CA SER A 171 -1.96 22.29 -5.30
C SER A 171 -3.23 22.95 -4.78
N GLU A 172 -3.36 22.97 -3.46
CA GLU A 172 -4.42 23.68 -2.76
C GLU A 172 -3.80 24.57 -1.69
N ALA A 173 -4.32 25.79 -1.56
CA ALA A 173 -3.91 26.75 -0.54
C ALA A 173 -5.16 27.29 0.15
N VAL A 174 -5.18 27.22 1.48
CA VAL A 174 -6.34 27.62 2.29
C VAL A 174 -5.90 28.40 3.52
N VAL A 175 -6.70 29.36 3.95
CA VAL A 175 -6.48 30.05 5.22
C VAL A 175 -6.89 29.13 6.37
N ILE A 176 -5.99 28.91 7.32
CA ILE A 176 -6.27 28.14 8.53
C ILE A 176 -7.33 28.88 9.36
N PRO A 177 -8.44 28.22 9.73
CA PRO A 177 -9.50 28.81 10.55
C PRO A 177 -9.01 29.40 11.87
N ASN A 178 -9.70 30.46 12.30
CA ASN A 178 -9.43 31.08 13.60
C ASN A 178 -9.74 30.10 14.73
N GLY A 179 -8.79 29.93 15.65
CA GLY A 179 -8.94 29.03 16.80
C GLY A 179 -8.21 27.69 16.64
N PHE A 180 -7.83 27.32 15.42
CA PHE A 180 -7.07 26.09 15.17
C PHE A 180 -5.63 26.22 15.66
N SER A 181 -5.11 25.11 16.22
CA SER A 181 -3.77 25.02 16.76
C SER A 181 -2.72 24.87 15.65
N TYR A 182 -1.98 25.94 15.37
CA TYR A 182 -0.88 25.91 14.39
C TYR A 182 0.20 24.90 14.79
N LEU A 183 0.42 24.69 16.09
CA LEU A 183 1.38 23.70 16.58
C LEU A 183 0.97 22.27 16.18
N LEU A 184 -0.33 21.97 16.21
CA LEU A 184 -0.83 20.65 15.84
C LEU A 184 -0.71 20.43 14.33
N ILE A 185 -1.10 21.44 13.53
CA ILE A 185 -0.93 21.44 12.08
C ILE A 185 0.54 21.28 11.71
N ASP A 186 1.45 22.06 12.31
CA ASP A 186 2.90 21.96 12.09
C ASP A 186 3.46 20.59 12.44
N ASN A 187 2.89 19.90 13.43
CA ASN A 187 3.30 18.54 13.76
C ASN A 187 2.87 17.55 12.68
N MET A 188 1.64 17.65 12.16
CA MET A 188 1.19 16.82 11.02
C MET A 188 2.02 17.11 9.77
N ILE A 189 2.34 18.39 9.48
CA ILE A 189 3.25 18.77 8.40
C ILE A 189 4.59 18.04 8.55
N LYS A 190 5.19 18.05 9.73
CA LYS A 190 6.48 17.36 9.95
C LYS A 190 6.43 15.85 9.72
N GLN A 191 5.27 15.22 9.88
CA GLN A 191 5.11 13.78 9.67
C GLN A 191 4.83 13.44 8.21
N MET A 192 4.06 14.28 7.50
CA MET A 192 3.57 13.96 6.16
C MET A 192 4.25 14.74 5.04
N HIS A 193 4.97 15.83 5.32
CA HIS A 193 5.76 16.53 4.31
C HIS A 193 6.83 15.61 3.72
N ASP A 194 7.09 15.73 2.42
CA ASP A 194 7.96 14.87 1.63
C ASP A 194 7.51 13.39 1.55
N THR A 195 6.27 13.07 1.92
CA THR A 195 5.77 11.69 1.83
C THR A 195 5.67 11.24 0.38
N VAL A 196 6.05 9.99 0.15
CA VAL A 196 6.01 9.35 -1.16
C VAL A 196 4.76 8.50 -1.27
N LEU A 197 3.94 8.81 -2.27
CA LEU A 197 2.85 7.96 -2.68
C LEU A 197 3.39 6.99 -3.74
N VAL A 198 3.80 5.82 -3.28
CA VAL A 198 4.47 4.77 -4.06
C VAL A 198 3.55 4.27 -5.19
N PRO A 199 4.09 3.94 -6.38
CA PRO A 199 3.33 3.29 -7.46
C PRO A 199 2.58 2.05 -6.99
N ASN A 200 1.36 1.87 -7.49
CA ASN A 200 0.53 0.68 -7.23
C ASN A 200 0.35 0.36 -5.74
N ALA A 201 0.36 1.38 -4.86
CA ALA A 201 0.27 1.22 -3.42
C ALA A 201 -0.79 2.15 -2.81
N THR A 202 -1.27 1.75 -1.62
CA THR A 202 -2.21 2.53 -0.82
C THR A 202 -1.47 3.41 0.18
N PHE A 203 -1.99 4.61 0.42
CA PHE A 203 -1.58 5.50 1.51
C PHE A 203 -2.74 5.66 2.49
N SER A 204 -2.42 5.57 3.79
CA SER A 204 -3.35 5.75 4.91
C SER A 204 -3.00 7.02 5.66
N PHE A 205 -3.99 7.90 5.83
CA PHE A 205 -3.80 9.15 6.57
C PHE A 205 -3.50 8.90 8.05
N ILE A 206 -4.27 8.02 8.71
CA ILE A 206 -4.01 7.64 10.10
C ILE A 206 -2.65 6.94 10.21
N GLY A 207 -2.33 6.05 9.28
CA GLY A 207 -1.04 5.33 9.23
C GLY A 207 0.17 6.25 9.10
N ALA A 208 0.00 7.44 8.50
CA ALA A 208 1.05 8.45 8.36
C ALA A 208 1.30 9.27 9.64
N LEU A 209 0.45 9.16 10.66
CA LEU A 209 0.52 9.98 11.87
C LEU A 209 0.80 9.11 13.12
N PRO A 210 1.91 9.34 13.85
CA PRO A 210 2.20 8.60 15.08
C PRO A 210 1.25 9.03 16.21
N GLU A 211 0.55 8.06 16.81
CA GLU A 211 -0.31 8.18 18.00
C GLU A 211 -1.19 9.44 18.06
N MET A 212 -2.36 9.35 17.44
CA MET A 212 -3.39 10.39 17.47
C MET A 212 -4.19 10.32 18.77
N LYS A 213 -4.43 11.47 19.43
CA LYS A 213 -5.33 11.55 20.61
C LYS A 213 -6.73 11.96 20.18
N GLU A 214 -7.76 11.35 20.77
CA GLU A 214 -9.18 11.55 20.44
C GLU A 214 -9.67 13.00 20.43
N ASN A 215 -9.00 13.92 21.13
CA ASN A 215 -9.44 15.29 21.36
C ASN A 215 -8.94 16.32 20.34
N GLN A 216 -8.48 15.89 19.16
CA GLN A 216 -7.82 16.73 18.15
C GLN A 216 -8.54 16.73 16.78
N THR A 217 -9.84 16.50 16.79
CA THR A 217 -10.62 16.10 15.60
C THR A 217 -10.71 17.19 14.52
N GLU A 218 -10.78 18.48 14.89
CA GLU A 218 -11.04 19.56 13.92
C GLU A 218 -9.82 19.86 13.03
N GLU A 219 -8.63 20.04 13.60
CA GLU A 219 -7.43 20.29 12.79
C GLU A 219 -7.03 19.07 11.95
N ILE A 220 -7.25 17.86 12.47
CA ILE A 220 -7.03 16.62 11.73
C ILE A 220 -7.95 16.56 10.51
N ASN A 221 -9.26 16.73 10.72
CA ASN A 221 -10.25 16.76 9.64
C ASN A 221 -9.92 17.85 8.62
N PHE A 222 -9.46 19.01 9.08
CA PHE A 222 -9.00 20.09 8.21
C PHE A 222 -7.85 19.65 7.31
N VAL A 223 -6.77 19.10 7.86
CA VAL A 223 -5.62 18.66 7.06
C VAL A 223 -6.03 17.54 6.09
N ALA A 224 -6.84 16.58 6.54
CA ALA A 224 -7.35 15.50 5.69
C ALA A 224 -8.26 16.03 4.56
N SER A 225 -9.10 17.02 4.83
CA SER A 225 -9.95 17.67 3.83
C SER A 225 -9.13 18.38 2.75
N GLN A 226 -8.07 19.09 3.15
CA GLN A 226 -7.20 19.74 2.16
C GLN A 226 -6.37 18.74 1.37
N LEU A 227 -5.93 17.63 1.99
CA LEU A 227 -5.33 16.53 1.25
C LEU A 227 -6.30 15.98 0.21
N TYR A 228 -7.53 15.65 0.59
CA TYR A 228 -8.56 15.16 -0.33
C TYR A 228 -8.77 16.09 -1.51
N ARG A 229 -8.89 17.41 -1.27
CA ARG A 229 -9.01 18.41 -2.35
C ARG A 229 -7.82 18.41 -3.30
N THR A 230 -6.60 18.28 -2.80
CA THR A 230 -5.41 18.16 -3.66
C THR A 230 -5.39 16.83 -4.42
N ILE A 231 -5.78 15.72 -3.78
CA ILE A 231 -5.86 14.39 -4.42
C ILE A 231 -6.85 14.41 -5.59
N LEU A 232 -8.04 15.02 -5.42
CA LEU A 232 -9.06 15.10 -6.48
C LEU A 232 -8.63 15.89 -7.72
N GLN A 233 -7.58 16.71 -7.63
CA GLN A 233 -7.02 17.40 -8.80
C GLN A 233 -6.05 16.52 -9.61
N SER A 234 -5.82 15.28 -9.16
CA SER A 234 -4.93 14.30 -9.76
C SER A 234 -5.65 12.98 -10.08
N ASN A 235 -4.95 12.07 -10.74
CA ASN A 235 -5.46 10.74 -11.08
C ASN A 235 -5.21 9.68 -9.98
N ILE A 236 -4.95 10.11 -8.75
CA ILE A 236 -4.90 9.25 -7.57
C ILE A 236 -6.34 8.89 -7.15
N LEU A 237 -6.58 7.61 -6.85
CA LEU A 237 -7.91 7.13 -6.49
C LEU A 237 -8.17 7.29 -4.99
N VAL A 238 -9.37 7.70 -4.64
CA VAL A 238 -9.85 7.73 -3.25
C VAL A 238 -10.58 6.41 -2.98
N LEU A 239 -10.03 5.60 -2.07
CA LEU A 239 -10.59 4.31 -1.70
C LEU A 239 -11.53 4.41 -0.50
N GLU A 240 -11.20 5.30 0.45
CA GLU A 240 -12.00 5.54 1.64
C GLU A 240 -12.02 7.02 1.98
N ARG A 241 -13.22 7.55 2.23
CA ARG A 241 -13.44 8.89 2.75
C ARG A 241 -14.77 8.91 3.50
N HIS A 242 -14.79 9.57 4.64
CA HIS A 242 -16.00 9.80 5.43
C HIS A 242 -16.32 11.29 5.46
N SER A 243 -17.59 11.68 5.34
CA SER A 243 -18.01 13.06 5.63
C SER A 243 -18.08 13.30 7.15
N GLN A 244 -17.86 14.54 7.56
CA GLN A 244 -18.04 15.07 8.91
C GLN A 244 -19.51 15.17 9.31
N GLY A 245 -20.45 15.08 8.35
CA GLY A 245 -21.89 15.19 8.59
C GLY A 245 -22.39 16.62 8.80
N THR A 246 -21.48 17.59 8.85
CA THR A 246 -21.74 19.04 8.82
C THR A 246 -20.77 19.68 7.85
N ILE A 247 -21.17 20.76 7.19
CA ILE A 247 -20.30 21.50 6.27
C ILE A 247 -19.35 22.40 7.08
N PRO A 248 -18.03 22.14 7.09
CA PRO A 248 -17.08 22.98 7.81
C PRO A 248 -16.82 24.30 7.07
N GLU A 249 -16.49 25.37 7.78
CA GLU A 249 -16.25 26.70 7.18
C GLU A 249 -15.02 26.76 6.23
N TYR A 250 -14.14 25.77 6.30
CA TYR A 250 -12.87 25.75 5.56
C TYR A 250 -12.91 24.99 4.23
N THR A 251 -14.08 24.50 3.81
CA THR A 251 -14.23 23.72 2.58
C THR A 251 -15.65 23.80 2.04
N ASP A 252 -15.81 23.54 0.73
CA ASP A 252 -17.12 23.48 0.09
C ASP A 252 -17.84 22.16 0.45
N PRO A 253 -19.18 22.11 0.34
CA PRO A 253 -19.92 20.87 0.56
C PRO A 253 -19.40 19.74 -0.32
N GLY A 254 -19.24 18.57 0.27
CA GLY A 254 -18.74 17.36 -0.37
C GLY A 254 -17.20 17.22 -0.39
N LEU A 255 -16.47 18.25 0.05
CA LEU A 255 -15.00 18.27 0.06
C LEU A 255 -14.39 18.11 1.46
N ASP A 256 -15.20 17.75 2.45
CA ASP A 256 -14.79 17.52 3.83
C ASP A 256 -14.41 16.05 4.10
N VAL A 257 -13.43 15.82 4.97
CA VAL A 257 -13.02 14.49 5.40
C VAL A 257 -13.09 14.40 6.92
N ALA A 258 -13.69 13.32 7.41
CA ALA A 258 -13.72 12.95 8.82
C ALA A 258 -12.72 11.84 9.09
N ILE A 259 -11.78 12.11 10.01
CA ILE A 259 -10.83 11.12 10.51
C ILE A 259 -11.18 10.83 11.98
N ASN A 260 -11.32 9.55 12.30
CA ASN A 260 -11.53 9.10 13.67
C ASN A 260 -10.87 7.73 13.90
N PRO A 261 -9.67 7.70 14.47
CA PRO A 261 -8.95 6.44 14.73
C PRO A 261 -9.67 5.51 15.71
N SER A 262 -10.52 6.01 16.60
CA SER A 262 -11.22 5.18 17.60
C SER A 262 -12.35 4.34 17.01
N VAL A 263 -12.84 4.71 15.82
CA VAL A 263 -13.89 3.98 15.09
C VAL A 263 -13.46 3.70 13.65
N ASP A 264 -12.14 3.66 13.41
CA ASP A 264 -11.53 3.30 12.12
C ASP A 264 -12.07 4.10 10.92
N LYS A 265 -12.30 5.40 11.10
CA LYS A 265 -12.58 6.31 9.99
C LYS A 265 -11.27 6.89 9.48
N ASP A 266 -10.77 6.38 8.37
CA ASP A 266 -9.53 6.84 7.74
C ASP A 266 -9.82 7.61 6.44
N PHE A 267 -8.75 8.14 5.85
CA PHE A 267 -8.71 8.57 4.48
C PHE A 267 -7.67 7.73 3.73
N LEU A 268 -8.17 6.80 2.90
CA LEU A 268 -7.35 5.88 2.12
C LEU A 268 -7.33 6.31 0.67
N ILE A 269 -6.13 6.41 0.11
CA ILE A 269 -5.92 6.68 -1.30
C ILE A 269 -5.03 5.62 -1.92
N TYR A 270 -5.16 5.42 -3.23
CA TYR A 270 -4.36 4.49 -4.00
C TYR A 270 -3.74 5.22 -5.18
N ASN A 271 -2.43 5.05 -5.37
CA ASN A 271 -1.74 5.54 -6.55
C ASN A 271 -1.78 4.45 -7.65
N PRO A 272 -2.66 4.55 -8.67
CA PRO A 272 -2.73 3.58 -9.76
C PRO A 272 -1.62 3.78 -10.82
N ASN A 273 -0.73 4.75 -10.63
CA ASN A 273 0.25 5.12 -11.63
C ASN A 273 1.53 4.30 -11.46
N GLU A 274 2.25 4.14 -12.58
CA GLU A 274 3.60 3.59 -12.62
C GLU A 274 4.67 4.55 -12.07
N THR A 275 4.28 5.78 -11.71
CA THR A 275 5.17 6.82 -11.17
C THR A 275 4.72 7.26 -9.80
N ALA A 276 5.69 7.47 -8.90
CA ALA A 276 5.44 8.00 -7.59
C ALA A 276 4.94 9.45 -7.63
N PHE A 277 4.20 9.84 -6.60
CA PHE A 277 3.94 11.24 -6.29
C PHE A 277 4.62 11.61 -4.99
N LYS A 278 5.07 12.85 -4.90
CA LYS A 278 5.59 13.42 -3.67
C LYS A 278 4.58 14.40 -3.09
N LEU A 279 4.10 14.08 -1.90
CA LEU A 279 3.18 14.90 -1.11
C LEU A 279 3.99 15.91 -0.31
N ASN A 280 3.72 17.20 -0.55
CA ASN A 280 4.34 18.29 0.17
C ASN A 280 3.28 19.09 0.91
N LEU A 281 3.49 19.26 2.21
CA LEU A 281 2.66 20.12 3.05
C LEU A 281 3.50 21.29 3.56
N GLU A 282 2.96 22.49 3.54
CA GLU A 282 3.63 23.70 4.03
C GLU A 282 2.62 24.61 4.75
N ARG A 283 3.14 25.43 5.67
CA ARG A 283 2.39 26.55 6.24
C ARG A 283 3.16 27.84 6.04
N ASP A 284 2.62 28.75 5.22
CA ASP A 284 3.12 30.11 5.07
C ASP A 284 2.25 31.08 5.87
N GLY A 285 2.73 31.49 7.04
CA GLY A 285 1.96 32.33 7.95
C GLY A 285 0.66 31.65 8.41
N SER A 286 -0.49 32.14 7.94
CA SER A 286 -1.82 31.59 8.22
C SER A 286 -2.35 30.71 7.10
N GLU A 287 -1.63 30.58 5.99
CA GLU A 287 -2.04 29.76 4.84
C GLU A 287 -1.43 28.37 4.98
N PHE A 288 -2.26 27.34 4.80
CA PHE A 288 -1.84 25.94 4.72
C PHE A 288 -1.89 25.51 3.26
N ILE A 289 -0.79 24.94 2.78
CA ILE A 289 -0.58 24.58 1.38
C ILE A 289 -0.33 23.07 1.31
N VAL A 290 -1.08 22.39 0.46
CA VAL A 290 -0.89 20.97 0.15
C VAL A 290 -0.65 20.84 -1.35
N SER A 291 0.47 20.24 -1.74
CA SER A 291 0.78 20.04 -3.15
C SER A 291 1.25 18.62 -3.42
N LEU A 292 0.91 18.13 -4.61
CA LEU A 292 1.44 16.91 -5.18
C LEU A 292 2.43 17.26 -6.27
N GLN A 293 3.59 16.61 -6.24
CA GLN A 293 4.60 16.69 -7.26
C GLN A 293 4.79 15.34 -7.94
N SER A 294 5.05 15.36 -9.24
CA SER A 294 5.43 14.18 -9.99
C SER A 294 6.53 14.50 -11.01
N THR A 295 7.28 13.48 -11.40
CA THR A 295 8.23 13.53 -12.51
C THR A 295 7.55 13.30 -13.86
N ALA A 296 6.36 12.71 -13.85
CA ALA A 296 5.48 12.56 -15.00
C ALA A 296 4.60 13.80 -15.17
N GLU A 297 4.26 14.11 -16.42
CA GLU A 297 3.20 15.06 -16.71
C GLU A 297 1.86 14.36 -16.46
N VAL A 298 1.07 14.91 -15.55
CA VAL A 298 -0.24 14.36 -15.16
C VAL A 298 -1.29 15.37 -15.58
N ASP A 299 -2.36 14.89 -16.22
CA ASP A 299 -3.50 15.73 -16.56
C ASP A 299 -4.08 16.33 -15.28
N SER A 300 -4.13 17.66 -15.17
CA SER A 300 -4.78 18.32 -14.06
C SER A 300 -6.29 18.21 -14.21
N LEU A 301 -6.96 17.78 -13.14
CA LEU A 301 -8.38 17.49 -13.15
C LEU A 301 -9.16 18.63 -12.50
N ILE A 302 -10.26 19.03 -13.13
CA ILE A 302 -11.12 20.09 -12.59
C ILE A 302 -12.15 19.45 -11.66
N VAL A 303 -12.16 19.90 -10.42
CA VAL A 303 -13.07 19.44 -9.38
C VAL A 303 -14.12 20.51 -9.13
N HIS A 304 -15.38 20.10 -9.02
CA HIS A 304 -16.45 21.00 -8.57
C HIS A 304 -17.50 20.25 -7.76
N SER A 305 -18.14 20.96 -6.84
CA SER A 305 -19.29 20.49 -6.07
C SER A 305 -20.57 21.10 -6.61
N ASN A 306 -21.63 20.30 -6.64
CA ASN A 306 -22.95 20.69 -7.11
C ASN A 306 -24.01 20.36 -6.05
N ILE A 307 -24.66 21.39 -5.51
CA ILE A 307 -25.81 21.19 -4.61
C ILE A 307 -27.00 20.79 -5.46
N VAL A 308 -27.46 19.55 -5.30
CA VAL A 308 -28.56 18.98 -6.08
C VAL A 308 -29.92 19.21 -5.43
N GLU A 309 -29.95 19.30 -4.10
CA GLU A 309 -31.18 19.56 -3.34
C GLU A 309 -30.90 20.36 -2.06
N GLU A 310 -31.81 21.28 -1.71
CA GLU A 310 -31.86 21.95 -0.42
C GLU A 310 -33.04 21.41 0.39
N VAL A 311 -32.79 21.04 1.65
CA VAL A 311 -33.80 20.46 2.55
C VAL A 311 -34.15 21.46 3.65
N GLU A 312 -35.42 21.83 3.71
CA GLU A 312 -35.93 22.81 4.68
C GLU A 312 -35.90 22.29 6.13
N PRO A 313 -35.50 23.11 7.11
CA PRO A 313 -35.48 22.71 8.49
C PRO A 313 -36.88 22.63 9.09
N ARG A 314 -37.14 21.54 9.82
CA ARG A 314 -38.37 21.43 10.63
C ARG A 314 -38.35 22.42 11.80
N THR A 315 -39.54 22.91 12.17
CA THR A 315 -39.71 23.71 13.40
C THR A 315 -40.11 22.81 14.57
N ILE A 316 -39.32 22.82 15.64
CA ILE A 316 -39.59 22.13 16.90
C ILE A 316 -40.12 23.14 17.92
N TYR A 317 -41.36 22.94 18.36
CA TYR A 317 -41.96 23.72 19.43
C TYR A 317 -41.64 23.10 20.78
N ARG A 318 -41.08 23.89 21.69
CA ARG A 318 -40.83 23.51 23.09
C ARG A 318 -41.62 24.42 24.02
N TYR A 319 -42.03 23.91 25.17
CA TYR A 319 -42.88 24.68 26.10
C TYR A 319 -42.08 25.15 27.32
N SER A 320 -42.27 26.41 27.71
CA SER A 320 -41.64 27.03 28.88
C SER A 320 -42.68 27.67 29.81
N ASN A 321 -42.42 27.64 31.11
CA ASN A 321 -43.19 28.37 32.13
C ASN A 321 -42.80 29.86 32.21
N ASP A 322 -41.67 30.23 31.59
CA ASP A 322 -41.10 31.58 31.71
C ASP A 322 -41.70 32.57 30.70
N LEU A 323 -42.47 32.05 29.73
CA LEU A 323 -43.13 32.87 28.71
C LEU A 323 -44.58 33.17 29.13
N ALA A 324 -44.99 34.43 28.94
CA ALA A 324 -46.38 34.82 29.09
C ALA A 324 -47.22 34.41 27.87
N TYR A 325 -48.54 34.35 28.03
CA TYR A 325 -49.46 34.07 26.93
C TYR A 325 -49.26 35.04 25.75
N GLY A 326 -49.21 34.50 24.53
CA GLY A 326 -48.97 35.27 23.31
C GLY A 326 -47.51 35.66 23.06
N GLN A 327 -46.59 35.30 23.95
CA GLN A 327 -45.16 35.41 23.69
C GLN A 327 -44.65 34.14 23.01
N SER A 328 -43.62 34.30 22.19
CA SER A 328 -42.82 33.22 21.63
C SER A 328 -41.37 33.67 21.57
N GLU A 329 -40.45 32.75 21.75
CA GLU A 329 -39.02 33.03 21.67
C GLU A 329 -38.35 32.00 20.76
N VAL A 330 -37.68 32.46 19.71
CA VAL A 330 -36.86 31.57 18.87
C VAL A 330 -35.52 31.41 19.58
N ILE A 331 -35.19 30.19 20.00
CA ILE A 331 -33.92 29.89 20.68
C ILE A 331 -32.89 29.24 19.73
N GLN A 332 -33.32 28.82 18.54
CA GLN A 332 -32.48 28.36 17.44
C GLN A 332 -33.19 28.66 16.12
N GLU A 333 -32.55 29.36 15.19
CA GLU A 333 -33.18 29.79 13.92
C GLU A 333 -33.37 28.65 12.90
N GLY A 334 -32.63 27.55 13.05
CA GLY A 334 -32.58 26.45 12.09
C GLY A 334 -31.65 26.75 10.92
N ALA A 335 -31.17 25.71 10.25
CA ALA A 335 -30.30 25.79 9.07
C ALA A 335 -30.76 24.76 8.04
N GLN A 336 -30.72 25.13 6.75
CA GLN A 336 -31.06 24.22 5.67
C GLN A 336 -30.03 23.09 5.58
N GLY A 337 -30.52 21.90 5.25
CA GLY A 337 -29.68 20.77 4.84
C GLY A 337 -29.47 20.81 3.34
N VAL A 338 -28.49 20.05 2.86
CA VAL A 338 -28.22 19.95 1.43
C VAL A 338 -27.80 18.54 1.04
N GLU A 339 -28.19 18.15 -0.16
CA GLU A 339 -27.61 17.01 -0.88
C GLU A 339 -26.63 17.57 -1.92
N VAL A 340 -25.40 17.05 -1.95
CA VAL A 340 -24.34 17.52 -2.84
C VAL A 340 -23.69 16.35 -3.57
N GLU A 341 -23.31 16.60 -4.81
CA GLU A 341 -22.52 15.71 -5.64
C GLU A 341 -21.20 16.38 -6.00
N VAL A 342 -20.10 15.63 -5.91
CA VAL A 342 -18.76 16.09 -6.31
C VAL A 342 -18.38 15.43 -7.61
N TYR A 343 -17.92 16.22 -8.58
CA TYR A 343 -17.53 15.76 -9.89
C TYR A 343 -16.07 16.09 -10.19
N GLN A 344 -15.43 15.17 -10.90
CA GLN A 344 -14.11 15.35 -11.51
C GLN A 344 -14.27 15.38 -13.03
N THR A 345 -13.68 16.38 -13.68
CA THR A 345 -13.72 16.50 -15.15
C THR A 345 -12.43 16.00 -15.77
N VAL A 346 -12.50 14.89 -16.51
CA VAL A 346 -11.38 14.28 -17.24
C VAL A 346 -11.62 14.46 -18.73
N GLN A 347 -10.76 15.23 -19.41
CA GLN A 347 -10.86 15.47 -20.86
C GLN A 347 -12.25 15.95 -21.33
N GLY A 348 -12.93 16.74 -20.50
CA GLY A 348 -14.26 17.29 -20.78
C GLY A 348 -15.44 16.34 -20.48
N LYS A 349 -15.19 15.17 -19.89
CA LYS A 349 -16.23 14.29 -19.36
C LYS A 349 -16.26 14.38 -17.84
N GLU A 350 -17.45 14.55 -17.28
CA GLU A 350 -17.66 14.56 -15.83
C GLU A 350 -17.81 13.14 -15.30
N GLN A 351 -17.13 12.86 -14.19
CA GLN A 351 -17.22 11.63 -13.43
C GLN A 351 -17.66 11.98 -12.02
N LEU A 352 -18.73 11.32 -11.54
CA LEU A 352 -19.17 11.44 -10.16
C LEU A 352 -18.13 10.81 -9.24
N VAL A 353 -17.69 11.56 -8.24
CA VAL A 353 -16.69 11.15 -7.24
C VAL A 353 -17.38 10.72 -5.95
N SER A 354 -18.27 11.56 -5.43
CA SER A 354 -18.97 11.32 -4.17
C SER A 354 -20.32 12.02 -4.15
N LYS A 355 -21.19 11.51 -3.27
CA LYS A 355 -22.50 12.06 -2.97
C LYS A 355 -22.66 12.12 -1.46
N ASP A 356 -22.96 13.30 -0.94
CA ASP A 356 -23.08 13.53 0.50
C ASP A 356 -24.41 14.18 0.82
N PHE A 357 -24.93 13.86 2.02
CA PHE A 357 -26.12 14.47 2.57
C PHE A 357 -25.81 15.11 3.93
N TYR A 358 -26.05 16.42 4.02
CA TYR A 358 -25.93 17.19 5.25
C TYR A 358 -27.33 17.51 5.78
N PRO A 359 -27.73 16.96 6.92
CA PRO A 359 -29.09 17.12 7.43
C PRO A 359 -29.38 18.57 7.87
N PRO A 360 -30.61 19.06 7.73
CA PRO A 360 -31.00 20.38 8.21
C PRO A 360 -30.96 20.44 9.75
N GLU A 361 -30.57 21.60 10.28
CA GLU A 361 -30.71 21.89 11.70
C GLU A 361 -32.11 22.44 12.02
N PRO A 362 -32.83 21.88 12.99
CA PRO A 362 -34.20 22.31 13.28
C PRO A 362 -34.26 23.72 13.88
N LYS A 363 -35.27 24.50 13.49
CA LYS A 363 -35.64 25.74 14.17
C LYS A 363 -36.32 25.41 15.50
N ILE A 364 -35.86 25.95 16.63
CA ILE A 364 -36.48 25.70 17.93
C ILE A 364 -37.18 26.96 18.44
N VAL A 365 -38.49 26.85 18.68
CA VAL A 365 -39.34 27.94 19.18
C VAL A 365 -39.92 27.57 20.54
N LEU A 366 -39.65 28.39 21.54
CA LEU A 366 -40.29 28.32 22.85
C LEU A 366 -41.67 28.98 22.81
N LEU A 367 -42.66 28.27 23.34
CA LEU A 367 -44.03 28.72 23.55
C LEU A 367 -44.39 28.63 25.05
N PRO A 368 -45.33 29.42 25.56
CA PRO A 368 -45.80 29.27 26.93
C PRO A 368 -46.59 27.96 27.08
N ILE A 369 -46.54 27.32 28.26
CA ILE A 369 -47.31 26.07 28.52
C ILE A 369 -48.82 26.26 28.25
N SER A 370 -49.33 27.47 28.46
CA SER A 370 -50.71 27.84 28.16
C SER A 370 -51.08 27.75 26.67
N SER A 371 -50.11 27.85 25.76
CA SER A 371 -50.33 27.62 24.32
C SER A 371 -50.56 26.15 23.99
N GLY A 372 -49.92 25.22 24.72
CA GLY A 372 -50.13 23.77 24.55
C GLY A 372 -51.48 23.28 25.06
N LEU A 373 -52.12 24.04 25.96
CA LEU A 373 -53.45 23.74 26.52
C LEU A 373 -54.62 24.20 25.64
N LEU A 374 -54.35 24.98 24.58
CA LEU A 374 -55.39 25.46 23.64
C LEU A 374 -55.45 24.66 22.33
N ALA A 375 -54.56 23.69 22.12
CA ALA A 375 -54.57 22.78 20.96
C ALA A 375 -55.31 21.46 21.25
N GLY A 376 -56.24 21.47 22.20
CA GLY A 376 -57.13 20.35 22.50
C GLY A 376 -58.48 20.48 21.81
N ASP A 377 -58.52 20.42 20.48
CA ASP A 377 -59.58 19.69 19.76
C ASP A 377 -59.24 19.48 18.27
N GLU A 378 -59.36 18.21 17.86
CA GLU A 378 -59.39 17.62 16.50
C GLU A 378 -58.15 17.64 15.57
N ARG A 379 -57.53 16.44 15.51
CA ARG A 379 -56.71 15.82 14.43
C ARG A 379 -55.19 16.02 14.47
N MET A 380 -54.51 15.17 15.23
CA MET A 380 -53.25 14.54 14.84
C MET A 380 -53.20 13.15 15.51
N THR A 381 -53.60 12.11 14.79
CA THR A 381 -53.14 10.75 15.07
C THR A 381 -51.83 10.59 14.30
N GLU A 382 -50.70 10.73 14.98
CA GLU A 382 -49.45 10.12 14.53
C GLU A 382 -49.25 8.86 15.36
N SER A 383 -49.22 7.75 14.64
CA SER A 383 -48.96 6.40 15.13
C SER A 383 -47.54 6.33 15.70
N TYR A 384 -47.45 6.06 16.99
CA TYR A 384 -46.27 5.41 17.55
C TYR A 384 -46.37 3.93 17.19
N GLU A 385 -45.56 3.46 16.24
CA GLU A 385 -45.23 2.04 16.17
C GLU A 385 -44.16 1.74 17.22
N GLU A 386 -44.57 0.95 18.19
CA GLU A 386 -43.79 0.49 19.35
C GLU A 386 -42.97 -0.72 18.92
N GLY A 387 -41.69 -0.51 18.61
CA GLY A 387 -40.70 -1.57 18.41
C GLY A 387 -40.26 -2.17 19.75
N GLN A 388 -40.30 -3.50 19.83
CA GLN A 388 -40.28 -4.30 21.06
C GLN A 388 -38.95 -4.26 21.85
N ASN A 389 -39.10 -4.36 23.17
CA ASN A 389 -38.03 -4.72 24.11
C ASN A 389 -37.39 -6.07 23.76
N ILE A 390 -36.06 -6.13 23.66
CA ILE A 390 -35.27 -7.27 24.13
C ILE A 390 -34.11 -6.74 24.97
N THR A 391 -34.20 -7.00 26.27
CA THR A 391 -33.05 -7.07 27.17
C THR A 391 -32.21 -8.29 26.82
N ASP A 392 -30.90 -8.12 26.61
CA ASP A 392 -29.97 -9.14 27.08
C ASP A 392 -28.63 -8.54 27.50
N ASN A 393 -28.14 -9.09 28.60
CA ASN A 393 -27.03 -8.64 29.40
C ASN A 393 -26.01 -9.78 29.37
N THR A 394 -24.97 -9.71 28.54
CA THR A 394 -23.87 -10.68 28.60
C THR A 394 -22.57 -10.10 28.06
N GLN A 395 -21.60 -9.85 28.95
CA GLN A 395 -20.17 -9.90 28.60
C GLN A 395 -19.76 -11.35 28.34
N PRO A 396 -18.84 -11.57 27.38
CA PRO A 396 -17.58 -12.22 27.74
C PRO A 396 -16.39 -11.52 27.04
N ASN A 397 -15.41 -11.02 27.79
CA ASN A 397 -14.19 -11.72 28.23
C ASN A 397 -13.17 -11.94 27.10
N GLU A 398 -12.05 -11.21 27.22
CA GLU A 398 -10.82 -11.35 26.44
C GLU A 398 -10.33 -12.81 26.42
N GLN A 399 -9.96 -13.31 25.24
CA GLN A 399 -8.86 -14.26 25.12
C GLN A 399 -8.15 -14.17 23.76
N THR A 400 -6.84 -14.09 23.88
CA THR A 400 -5.76 -14.09 22.89
C THR A 400 -5.70 -15.32 21.99
N SER A 401 -5.34 -15.13 20.72
CA SER A 401 -4.52 -16.01 19.86
C SER A 401 -4.59 -15.49 18.42
N ASP A 402 -3.69 -15.70 17.49
CA ASP A 402 -2.27 -16.03 17.40
C ASP A 402 -2.03 -15.94 15.88
N ASN A 403 -0.96 -15.27 15.47
CA ASN A 403 -0.73 -14.85 14.08
C ASN A 403 -0.28 -16.05 13.22
N ARG A 404 -1.01 -16.39 12.15
CA ARG A 404 -0.54 -17.32 11.09
C ARG A 404 -1.00 -16.89 9.70
N ASN A 405 -0.08 -16.26 8.97
CA ASN A 405 -0.11 -16.11 7.52
C ASN A 405 -0.28 -17.46 6.81
N GLY A 406 -1.35 -17.60 6.04
CA GLY A 406 -1.57 -18.65 5.05
C GLY A 406 -2.03 -18.03 3.74
N ASN A 407 -1.19 -18.11 2.71
CA ASN A 407 -1.45 -17.67 1.35
C ASN A 407 -2.54 -18.58 0.72
N VAL A 408 -3.72 -18.06 0.37
CA VAL A 408 -4.82 -18.84 -0.23
C VAL A 408 -5.01 -18.40 -1.69
N GLY A 409 -4.70 -19.29 -2.62
CA GLY A 409 -4.98 -19.10 -4.04
C GLY A 409 -6.46 -19.24 -4.38
N VAL A 410 -6.93 -18.34 -5.26
CA VAL A 410 -8.30 -18.22 -5.78
C VAL A 410 -8.67 -19.44 -6.65
N PRO A 411 -9.84 -20.08 -6.47
CA PRO A 411 -10.33 -21.13 -7.37
C PRO A 411 -10.98 -20.58 -8.65
N PRO A 412 -10.98 -21.33 -9.77
CA PRO A 412 -11.58 -20.91 -11.04
C PRO A 412 -13.12 -21.05 -11.05
N PRO A 413 -13.83 -20.34 -11.95
CA PRO A 413 -15.30 -20.25 -11.95
C PRO A 413 -16.01 -21.57 -12.37
N PRO A 414 -17.28 -21.77 -11.97
CA PRO A 414 -18.07 -22.92 -12.38
C PRO A 414 -18.47 -22.82 -13.87
N ASN A 415 -18.40 -23.95 -14.57
CA ASN A 415 -18.81 -24.02 -15.98
C ASN A 415 -20.33 -23.93 -16.15
N GLY A 416 -20.78 -22.88 -16.83
CA GLY A 416 -21.88 -22.84 -17.80
C GLY A 416 -23.25 -23.40 -17.40
N ASP A 417 -24.18 -22.51 -17.03
CA ASP A 417 -25.48 -22.38 -17.70
C ASP A 417 -26.27 -21.18 -17.12
N SER A 418 -26.74 -20.27 -17.99
CA SER A 418 -27.56 -19.07 -17.73
C SER A 418 -27.03 -18.08 -16.67
N ILE A 419 -26.54 -16.92 -17.13
CA ILE A 419 -26.16 -15.79 -16.27
C ILE A 419 -27.41 -15.24 -15.59
N ARG A 420 -27.74 -15.78 -14.41
CA ARG A 420 -28.49 -15.03 -13.40
C ARG A 420 -27.47 -14.18 -12.67
N SER A 421 -27.71 -12.87 -12.57
CA SER A 421 -26.96 -11.99 -11.67
C SER A 421 -27.01 -12.60 -10.28
N ILE A 422 -25.89 -13.15 -9.82
CA ILE A 422 -25.81 -13.72 -8.49
C ILE A 422 -25.76 -12.55 -7.50
N THR A 423 -26.54 -12.60 -6.41
CA THR A 423 -26.48 -11.54 -5.39
C THR A 423 -25.11 -11.56 -4.70
N PHE A 424 -24.72 -10.44 -4.09
CA PHE A 424 -23.46 -10.41 -3.35
C PHE A 424 -23.45 -11.44 -2.20
N TYR A 425 -24.60 -11.62 -1.55
CA TYR A 425 -24.78 -12.63 -0.51
C TYR A 425 -24.52 -14.05 -1.05
N ASP A 426 -25.17 -14.43 -2.14
CA ASP A 426 -25.00 -15.77 -2.73
C ASP A 426 -23.58 -15.99 -3.25
N PHE A 427 -22.92 -14.93 -3.72
CA PHE A 427 -21.51 -14.98 -4.13
C PHE A 427 -20.57 -15.27 -2.95
N VAL A 428 -20.76 -14.58 -1.82
CA VAL A 428 -19.98 -14.83 -0.59
C VAL A 428 -20.27 -16.23 -0.03
N MET A 429 -21.52 -16.70 -0.12
CA MET A 429 -21.88 -18.06 0.28
C MET A 429 -21.17 -19.11 -0.56
N ASN A 430 -21.17 -18.96 -1.89
CA ASN A 430 -20.43 -19.87 -2.79
C ASN A 430 -18.92 -19.85 -2.52
N TYR A 431 -18.37 -18.68 -2.20
CA TYR A 431 -16.96 -18.57 -1.79
C TYR A 431 -16.70 -19.38 -0.51
N CYS A 432 -17.53 -19.22 0.52
CA CYS A 432 -17.42 -19.98 1.76
C CYS A 432 -17.60 -21.49 1.55
N GLU A 433 -18.55 -21.92 0.70
CA GLU A 433 -18.74 -23.33 0.33
C GLU A 433 -17.49 -23.91 -0.36
N SER A 434 -16.86 -23.16 -1.26
CA SER A 434 -15.62 -23.59 -1.93
C SER A 434 -14.44 -23.79 -0.98
N LEU A 435 -14.45 -23.11 0.18
CA LEU A 435 -13.46 -23.28 1.23
C LEU A 435 -13.74 -24.52 2.08
N VAL A 436 -15.02 -24.82 2.34
CA VAL A 436 -15.44 -26.04 3.05
C VAL A 436 -15.13 -27.30 2.22
N GLU A 437 -15.36 -27.30 0.91
CA GLU A 437 -14.99 -28.41 0.01
C GLU A 437 -13.48 -28.70 -0.03
N LYS A 438 -12.63 -27.67 0.16
CA LYS A 438 -11.17 -27.85 0.27
C LYS A 438 -10.75 -28.50 1.60
N VAL A 439 -11.56 -28.38 2.66
CA VAL A 439 -11.30 -28.98 3.97
C VAL A 439 -11.76 -30.44 4.04
N GLU A 440 -12.89 -30.79 3.41
CA GLU A 440 -13.43 -32.17 3.41
C GLU A 440 -12.58 -33.17 2.61
N ASN A 441 -11.77 -32.70 1.66
CA ASN A 441 -10.76 -33.53 0.99
C ASN A 441 -9.58 -33.95 1.90
N GLY A 442 -9.60 -33.55 3.18
CA GLY A 442 -8.56 -33.78 4.17
C GLY A 442 -8.91 -34.73 5.32
N LEU A 443 -10.14 -34.78 5.86
CA LEU A 443 -10.55 -35.60 7.03
C LEU A 443 -12.10 -35.58 7.22
N GLU A 444 -12.66 -36.70 7.70
CA GLU A 444 -14.12 -36.97 7.82
C GLU A 444 -14.91 -36.10 8.82
N ASN A 445 -16.12 -35.72 8.39
CA ASN A 445 -17.37 -35.46 9.15
C ASN A 445 -17.37 -34.42 10.29
N SER A 446 -17.82 -33.20 9.97
CA SER A 446 -18.70 -32.41 10.85
C SER A 446 -19.48 -31.35 10.04
N GLY A 447 -20.75 -31.65 9.73
CA GLY A 447 -21.85 -30.71 9.41
C GLY A 447 -21.59 -29.55 8.43
N GLU A 448 -22.03 -29.70 7.17
CA GLU A 448 -22.04 -28.64 6.13
C GLU A 448 -22.60 -27.29 6.62
N GLU A 449 -23.68 -27.28 7.42
CA GLU A 449 -24.30 -26.04 7.90
C GLU A 449 -23.40 -25.22 8.84
N SER A 450 -22.50 -25.85 9.62
CA SER A 450 -21.65 -25.09 10.57
C SER A 450 -20.39 -24.49 9.94
N GLY A 451 -20.01 -24.94 8.74
CA GLY A 451 -18.82 -24.45 8.05
C GLY A 451 -19.03 -23.09 7.39
N ASN A 452 -20.21 -22.88 6.79
CA ASN A 452 -20.54 -21.65 6.09
C ASN A 452 -20.79 -20.48 7.07
N GLU A 453 -21.51 -20.71 8.17
CA GLU A 453 -21.71 -19.69 9.20
C GLU A 453 -20.38 -19.30 9.86
N ALA A 454 -19.51 -20.27 10.17
CA ALA A 454 -18.19 -19.98 10.71
C ALA A 454 -17.28 -19.23 9.71
N CYS A 455 -17.40 -19.49 8.40
CA CYS A 455 -16.70 -18.71 7.39
C CYS A 455 -17.18 -17.26 7.37
N LEU A 456 -18.49 -17.03 7.32
CA LEU A 456 -19.07 -15.69 7.34
C LEU A 456 -18.67 -14.90 8.58
N GLU A 457 -18.66 -15.53 9.76
CA GLU A 457 -18.27 -14.89 11.02
C GLU A 457 -16.77 -14.56 11.10
N ASN A 458 -15.92 -15.21 10.29
CA ASN A 458 -14.48 -15.00 10.27
C ASN A 458 -13.99 -14.13 9.11
N LEU A 459 -14.87 -13.71 8.19
CA LEU A 459 -14.51 -12.77 7.14
C LEU A 459 -14.32 -11.37 7.74
N ASP A 460 -13.12 -10.84 7.64
CA ASP A 460 -12.86 -9.46 8.02
C ASP A 460 -13.33 -8.45 6.95
N ASN A 461 -13.38 -7.17 7.30
CA ASN A 461 -13.85 -6.11 6.40
C ASN A 461 -13.03 -6.02 5.11
N ASN A 462 -11.72 -6.29 5.15
CA ASN A 462 -10.86 -6.25 3.96
C ASN A 462 -11.19 -7.41 3.02
N GLN A 463 -11.44 -8.59 3.57
CA GLN A 463 -11.85 -9.77 2.80
C GLN A 463 -13.24 -9.59 2.18
N LEU A 464 -14.19 -9.00 2.90
CA LEU A 464 -15.52 -8.68 2.36
C LEU A 464 -15.44 -7.63 1.24
N GLN A 465 -14.60 -6.60 1.38
CA GLN A 465 -14.39 -5.60 0.33
C GLN A 465 -13.75 -6.20 -0.92
N LEU A 466 -12.74 -7.06 -0.75
CA LEU A 466 -12.14 -7.80 -1.87
C LEU A 466 -13.18 -8.69 -2.57
N LEU A 467 -14.00 -9.43 -1.83
CA LEU A 467 -15.08 -10.24 -2.40
C LEU A 467 -16.11 -9.37 -3.12
N ARG A 468 -16.36 -8.14 -2.65
CA ARG A 468 -17.30 -7.20 -3.29
C ARG A 468 -16.76 -6.65 -4.61
N ILE A 469 -15.46 -6.35 -4.68
CA ILE A 469 -14.78 -5.97 -5.93
C ILE A 469 -14.81 -7.13 -6.92
N ILE A 470 -14.52 -8.35 -6.47
CA ILE A 470 -14.58 -9.53 -7.34
C ILE A 470 -16.01 -9.73 -7.84
N TRP A 471 -17.01 -9.66 -6.96
CA TRP A 471 -18.42 -9.77 -7.33
C TRP A 471 -18.86 -8.71 -8.35
N SER A 472 -18.45 -7.45 -8.19
CA SER A 472 -18.80 -6.38 -9.13
C SER A 472 -18.20 -6.63 -10.52
N THR A 473 -16.96 -7.11 -10.61
CA THR A 473 -16.35 -7.48 -11.90
C THR A 473 -17.07 -8.61 -12.63
N TYR A 474 -17.73 -9.53 -11.90
CA TYR A 474 -18.53 -10.60 -12.52
C TYR A 474 -19.92 -10.17 -12.97
N ASN A 475 -20.49 -9.13 -12.36
CA ASN A 475 -21.84 -8.66 -12.66
C ASN A 475 -21.89 -7.44 -13.61
N GLU A 476 -20.78 -6.75 -13.85
CA GLU A 476 -20.70 -5.65 -14.84
C GLU A 476 -20.85 -6.15 -16.29
N ASP A 477 -20.29 -7.32 -16.62
CA ASP A 477 -20.34 -7.92 -17.97
C ASP A 477 -21.76 -8.34 -18.43
N GLY A 478 -22.75 -8.34 -17.54
CA GLY A 478 -24.16 -8.65 -17.86
C GLY A 478 -25.02 -7.43 -18.24
N SER A 479 -24.52 -6.21 -18.03
CA SER A 479 -25.34 -4.99 -18.10
C SER A 479 -25.37 -4.31 -19.47
N GLU A 480 -24.42 -4.61 -20.37
CA GLU A 480 -24.40 -4.01 -21.72
C GLU A 480 -25.33 -4.71 -22.74
N GLU A 481 -25.81 -5.94 -22.46
CA GLU A 481 -26.68 -6.69 -23.40
C GLU A 481 -28.20 -6.61 -23.11
N GLN A 482 -28.63 -5.94 -22.03
CA GLN A 482 -30.07 -5.89 -21.65
C GLN A 482 -30.78 -4.56 -21.92
N GLN A 483 -30.13 -3.56 -22.52
CA GLN A 483 -30.78 -2.30 -22.88
C GLN A 483 -31.55 -2.32 -24.22
N GLU A 484 -31.57 -3.44 -24.94
CA GLU A 484 -32.29 -3.56 -26.24
C GLU A 484 -33.48 -4.53 -26.26
N ASN A 485 -33.86 -5.17 -25.15
CA ASN A 485 -35.06 -6.02 -25.11
C ASN A 485 -35.72 -6.05 -23.72
N SER A 486 -36.62 -5.10 -23.44
CA SER A 486 -37.74 -5.29 -22.49
C SER A 486 -38.72 -4.11 -22.52
N GLU A 487 -39.39 -3.92 -23.66
CA GLU A 487 -40.82 -3.57 -23.57
C GLU A 487 -41.56 -4.89 -23.27
N GLU A 488 -42.46 -4.86 -22.28
CA GLU A 488 -43.30 -5.96 -21.76
C GLU A 488 -42.61 -6.98 -20.84
N GLN A 489 -42.77 -6.81 -19.52
CA GLN A 489 -43.67 -7.65 -18.71
C GLN A 489 -43.64 -7.23 -17.24
N ASP A 490 -44.82 -6.88 -16.71
CA ASP A 490 -45.14 -6.91 -15.29
C ASP A 490 -44.81 -8.29 -14.71
N ASN A 491 -44.09 -8.33 -13.59
CA ASN A 491 -44.29 -9.33 -12.55
C ASN A 491 -43.75 -8.81 -11.21
N ASP A 492 -44.67 -8.72 -10.26
CA ASP A 492 -44.42 -8.64 -8.82
C ASP A 492 -43.61 -9.86 -8.37
N ASP A 493 -42.41 -9.64 -7.84
CA ASP A 493 -41.75 -10.54 -6.90
C ASP A 493 -40.85 -9.68 -5.98
N GLU A 494 -41.35 -9.39 -4.77
CA GLU A 494 -40.56 -8.81 -3.67
C GLU A 494 -39.45 -9.78 -3.26
N VAL A 495 -38.20 -9.43 -3.54
CA VAL A 495 -37.03 -10.09 -2.94
C VAL A 495 -36.67 -9.31 -1.67
N GLU A 496 -36.96 -9.89 -0.51
CA GLU A 496 -36.47 -9.37 0.78
C GLU A 496 -34.94 -9.36 0.80
N GLU A 497 -34.33 -8.18 0.71
CA GLU A 497 -32.91 -7.96 1.03
C GLU A 497 -32.66 -8.25 2.51
N LYS A 498 -31.96 -9.34 2.81
CA LYS A 498 -31.35 -9.53 4.13
C LYS A 498 -30.04 -8.74 4.18
N GLU A 499 -30.10 -7.54 4.74
CA GLU A 499 -28.92 -6.76 5.07
C GLU A 499 -28.11 -7.43 6.20
N ILE A 500 -26.82 -7.67 5.95
CA ILE A 500 -25.88 -8.10 6.98
C ILE A 500 -25.46 -6.86 7.77
N TYR A 501 -25.92 -6.74 9.00
CA TYR A 501 -25.40 -5.76 9.96
C TYR A 501 -24.25 -6.39 10.76
N VAL A 502 -23.06 -5.80 10.66
CA VAL A 502 -21.91 -6.15 11.52
C VAL A 502 -21.99 -5.35 12.81
N LYS A 503 -21.64 -5.98 13.93
CA LYS A 503 -21.73 -5.46 15.30
C LYS A 503 -20.49 -4.67 15.71
#